data_AF-A0AAQ3NBU2-F1
#
_entry.id   AF-A0AAQ3NBU2-F1
#
_cell.length_a   1.000
_cell.length_b   1.000
_cell.length_c   1.000
_cell.angle_alpha   90.00
_cell.angle_beta   90.00
_cell.angle_gamma   90.00
#
_symmetry.space_group_name_H-M   'P 1'
#
loop_
_entity.id
_entity.type
_entity.pdbx_description
1 polymer ?
#
loop_
_entity_poly.entity_id
_entity_poly.type
_entity_poly.pdbx_seq_one_letter_code
_entity_poly.pdbx_strand_id
1 'polypeptide(L)'
;MVSLEATKKNCYRWWTKAGEERASGLSNGELLRETEALLAVIEGIGGIPDAASMEGNKLVGEIWIVVEEDVVVALSEVLVRVNELRERFGCLSFGEVVELVYVLNRLEKCKETVEEVVVVVVAEKRRLLWDVVREVKEKVEKKVFREEGKTMRRQRHRTTKSERFEFPTLLIDSLDLVRFPSARLL
;
A
#
# COMPACT_ATOMS: atom_id res chain seq x y z
N MET A 1 7.36 -41.98 0.54
CA MET A 1 7.87 -40.79 1.25
C MET A 1 8.84 -40.06 0.34
N VAL A 2 8.34 -39.12 -0.46
CA VAL A 2 9.20 -38.07 -1.03
C VAL A 2 9.68 -37.25 0.17
N SER A 3 10.99 -37.17 0.39
CA SER A 3 11.56 -36.62 1.63
C SER A 3 11.10 -35.17 1.82
N LEU A 4 10.57 -34.82 3.00
CA LEU A 4 10.15 -33.45 3.36
C LEU A 4 11.27 -32.42 3.11
N GLU A 5 12.52 -32.85 3.16
CA GLU A 5 13.69 -32.02 2.84
C GLU A 5 13.80 -31.67 1.35
N ALA A 6 13.26 -32.50 0.46
CA ALA A 6 13.26 -32.26 -0.98
C ALA A 6 12.19 -31.22 -1.38
N THR A 7 11.02 -31.23 -0.72
CA THR A 7 9.99 -30.19 -0.88
C THR A 7 10.46 -28.87 -0.31
N LYS A 8 11.03 -28.86 0.90
CA LYS A 8 11.68 -27.67 1.47
C LYS A 8 12.76 -27.09 0.55
N LYS A 9 13.70 -27.93 0.06
CA LYS A 9 14.73 -27.49 -0.91
C LYS A 9 14.14 -26.96 -2.22
N ASN A 10 13.01 -27.48 -2.68
CA ASN A 10 12.34 -26.95 -3.88
C ASN A 10 11.64 -25.63 -3.60
N CYS A 11 10.94 -25.48 -2.47
CA CYS A 11 10.30 -24.22 -2.10
C CYS A 11 11.35 -23.11 -1.90
N TYR A 12 12.47 -23.39 -1.23
CA TYR A 12 13.61 -22.47 -1.10
C TYR A 12 14.36 -22.21 -2.42
N ARG A 13 14.28 -23.13 -3.40
CA ARG A 13 14.82 -22.93 -4.75
C ARG A 13 13.91 -22.05 -5.60
N TRP A 14 12.59 -22.19 -5.48
CA TRP A 14 11.62 -21.29 -6.09
C TRP A 14 11.68 -19.91 -5.46
N TRP A 15 11.91 -19.85 -4.14
CA TRP A 15 12.20 -18.63 -3.39
C TRP A 15 13.40 -17.86 -3.97
N THR A 16 14.51 -18.54 -4.24
CA THR A 16 15.70 -17.90 -4.85
C THR A 16 15.47 -17.47 -6.30
N LYS A 17 14.58 -18.15 -7.04
CA LYS A 17 14.24 -17.82 -8.44
C LYS A 17 13.17 -16.73 -8.59
N ALA A 18 12.26 -16.60 -7.63
CA ALA A 18 11.23 -15.55 -7.58
C ALA A 18 11.80 -14.13 -7.38
N GLY A 19 13.13 -13.99 -7.27
CA GLY A 19 13.82 -12.70 -7.32
C GLY A 19 14.15 -12.20 -8.73
N GLU A 20 13.76 -12.91 -9.80
CA GLU A 20 13.79 -12.34 -11.15
C GLU A 20 12.86 -11.12 -11.19
N GLU A 21 13.43 -9.93 -11.38
CA GLU A 21 12.69 -8.70 -11.63
C GLU A 21 11.75 -8.92 -12.82
N ARG A 22 10.47 -9.13 -12.52
CA ARG A 22 9.41 -9.20 -13.52
C ARG A 22 8.55 -7.98 -13.28
N ALA A 23 8.65 -6.99 -14.17
CA ALA A 23 7.67 -5.93 -14.21
C ALA A 23 6.34 -6.57 -14.64
N SER A 24 5.34 -6.53 -13.76
CA SER A 24 4.01 -7.02 -14.09
C SER A 24 3.38 -6.16 -15.19
N GLY A 25 2.55 -6.75 -16.05
CA GLY A 25 1.74 -6.00 -17.01
C GLY A 25 0.56 -5.25 -16.37
N LEU A 26 0.49 -5.22 -15.03
CA LEU A 26 -0.61 -4.67 -14.25
C LEU A 26 -0.56 -3.15 -14.20
N SER A 27 -1.73 -2.53 -14.05
CA SER A 27 -1.83 -1.14 -13.62
C SER A 27 -1.38 -0.98 -12.16
N ASN A 28 -1.05 0.24 -11.75
CA ASN A 28 -0.63 0.51 -10.37
C ASN A 28 -1.72 0.13 -9.35
N GLY A 29 -2.99 0.42 -9.63
CA GLY A 29 -4.12 0.02 -8.79
C GLY A 29 -4.34 -1.49 -8.71
N GLU A 30 -4.13 -2.22 -9.82
CA GLU A 30 -4.17 -3.69 -9.78
C GLU A 30 -3.01 -4.27 -8.98
N LEU A 31 -1.81 -3.70 -9.12
CA LEU A 31 -0.62 -4.10 -8.37
C LEU A 31 -0.81 -3.88 -6.85
N LEU A 32 -1.42 -2.76 -6.46
CA LEU A 32 -1.79 -2.48 -5.06
C LEU A 32 -2.80 -3.50 -4.54
N ARG A 33 -3.87 -3.77 -5.29
CA ARG A 33 -4.88 -4.78 -4.93
C ARG A 33 -4.30 -6.19 -4.79
N GLU A 34 -3.42 -6.60 -5.70
CA GLU A 34 -2.76 -7.90 -5.58
C GLU A 34 -1.86 -7.96 -4.34
N THR A 35 -1.13 -6.87 -4.06
CA THR A 35 -0.31 -6.77 -2.86
C THR A 35 -1.18 -6.88 -1.60
N GLU A 36 -2.33 -6.20 -1.58
CA GLU A 36 -3.30 -6.29 -0.49
C GLU A 36 -3.87 -7.70 -0.30
N ALA A 37 -4.21 -8.38 -1.41
CA ALA A 37 -4.71 -9.75 -1.37
C ALA A 37 -3.67 -10.72 -0.79
N LEU A 38 -2.39 -10.56 -1.13
CA LEU A 38 -1.29 -11.35 -0.55
C LEU A 38 -1.10 -11.05 0.94
N LEU A 39 -1.23 -9.78 1.35
CA LEU A 39 -1.20 -9.43 2.78
C LEU A 39 -2.34 -10.09 3.56
N ALA A 40 -3.54 -10.16 2.98
CA ALA A 40 -4.67 -10.83 3.62
C ALA A 40 -4.41 -12.33 3.86
N VAL A 41 -3.65 -12.99 2.96
CA VAL A 41 -3.21 -14.38 3.16
C VAL A 41 -2.26 -14.48 4.36
N ILE A 42 -1.26 -13.59 4.43
CA ILE A 42 -0.28 -13.58 5.53
C ILE A 42 -0.98 -13.30 6.87
N GLU A 43 -1.88 -12.31 6.91
CA GLU A 43 -2.67 -11.96 8.09
C GLU A 43 -3.54 -13.13 8.57
N GLY A 44 -4.18 -13.85 7.64
CA GLY A 44 -5.01 -15.00 7.98
C GLY A 44 -4.24 -16.17 8.60
N ILE A 45 -2.94 -16.27 8.29
CA ILE A 45 -2.07 -17.32 8.81
C ILE A 45 -1.51 -16.97 10.20
N GLY A 46 -1.40 -15.69 10.54
CA GLY A 46 -0.91 -15.23 11.85
C GLY A 46 -1.77 -15.58 13.07
N GLY A 47 -2.92 -16.22 12.88
CA GLY A 47 -3.77 -16.72 13.96
C GLY A 47 -3.50 -18.16 14.40
N ILE A 48 -2.50 -18.84 13.83
CA ILE A 48 -2.20 -20.25 14.13
C ILE A 48 -1.44 -20.35 15.46
N PRO A 49 -1.80 -21.31 16.34
CA PRO A 49 -1.27 -21.34 17.69
C PRO A 49 0.21 -21.78 17.74
N ASP A 50 0.92 -21.27 18.75
CA ASP A 50 2.36 -21.47 19.01
C ASP A 50 2.82 -22.93 18.82
N ALA A 51 4.04 -23.14 18.32
CA ALA A 51 4.70 -24.44 18.23
C ALA A 51 4.63 -25.25 19.54
N ALA A 52 4.64 -24.60 20.70
CA ALA A 52 4.45 -25.24 22.01
C ALA A 52 3.05 -25.88 22.17
N SER A 53 2.01 -25.31 21.55
CA SER A 53 0.65 -25.85 21.54
C SER A 53 0.45 -27.03 20.58
N MET A 54 1.41 -27.21 19.66
CA MET A 54 1.37 -28.22 18.60
C MET A 54 2.12 -29.50 18.99
N GLU A 55 2.82 -29.49 20.13
CA GLU A 55 3.60 -30.60 20.63
C GLU A 55 2.70 -31.81 20.92
N GLY A 56 2.92 -32.91 20.17
CA GLY A 56 2.15 -34.15 20.30
C GLY A 56 1.11 -34.40 19.20
N ASN A 57 0.78 -33.43 18.35
CA ASN A 57 -0.10 -33.64 17.19
C ASN A 57 0.66 -33.55 15.85
N LYS A 58 1.09 -34.71 15.34
CA LYS A 58 1.86 -34.81 14.09
C LYS A 58 1.13 -34.21 12.89
N LEU A 59 -0.20 -34.33 12.81
CA LEU A 59 -0.98 -33.78 11.71
C LEU A 59 -0.93 -32.24 11.72
N VAL A 60 -1.06 -31.63 12.90
CA VAL A 60 -0.98 -30.17 13.06
C VAL A 60 0.42 -29.67 12.69
N GLY A 61 1.47 -30.38 13.08
CA GLY A 61 2.84 -30.10 12.65
C GLY A 61 3.06 -30.20 11.13
N GLU A 62 2.48 -31.21 10.46
CA GLU A 62 2.56 -31.34 9.01
C GLU A 62 1.79 -30.24 8.27
N ILE A 63 0.58 -29.87 8.75
CA ILE A 63 -0.21 -28.76 8.21
C ILE A 63 0.57 -27.45 8.33
N TRP A 64 1.21 -27.21 9.48
CA TRP A 64 2.00 -26.01 9.69
C TRP A 64 3.18 -25.89 8.74
N ILE A 65 3.87 -26.99 8.43
CA ILE A 65 4.96 -26.96 7.46
C ILE A 65 4.47 -26.50 6.08
N VAL A 66 3.29 -26.96 5.65
CA VAL A 66 2.70 -26.54 4.37
C VAL A 66 2.29 -25.06 4.43
N VAL A 67 1.70 -24.62 5.54
CA VAL A 67 1.31 -23.23 5.74
C VAL A 67 2.52 -22.29 5.80
N GLU A 68 3.62 -22.70 6.44
CA GLU A 68 4.90 -21.98 6.47
C GLU A 68 5.41 -21.77 5.03
N GLU A 69 5.34 -22.79 4.18
CA GLU A 69 5.72 -22.69 2.76
C GLU A 69 4.85 -21.66 2.01
N ASP A 70 3.54 -21.64 2.26
CA ASP A 70 2.62 -20.66 1.66
C ASP A 70 2.91 -19.21 2.13
N VAL A 71 3.18 -19.02 3.44
CA VAL A 71 3.58 -17.69 3.99
C VAL A 71 4.86 -17.21 3.36
N VAL A 72 5.84 -18.11 3.27
CA VAL A 72 7.09 -17.83 2.58
C VAL A 72 6.71 -17.34 1.19
N VAL A 73 6.15 -18.17 0.31
CA VAL A 73 5.79 -17.77 -1.07
C VAL A 73 5.07 -16.42 -1.15
N ALA A 74 4.04 -16.20 -0.33
CA ALA A 74 3.30 -14.93 -0.28
C ALA A 74 4.21 -13.72 0.03
N LEU A 75 5.15 -13.84 0.96
CA LEU A 75 6.10 -12.77 1.29
C LEU A 75 7.06 -12.43 0.15
N SER A 76 7.52 -13.41 -0.65
CA SER A 76 8.35 -13.10 -1.83
C SER A 76 7.52 -12.41 -2.90
N GLU A 77 6.27 -12.81 -3.07
CA GLU A 77 5.36 -12.15 -4.02
C GLU A 77 5.02 -10.73 -3.59
N VAL A 78 4.89 -10.46 -2.28
CA VAL A 78 4.78 -9.10 -1.72
C VAL A 78 6.05 -8.31 -1.99
N LEU A 79 7.24 -8.89 -1.73
CA LEU A 79 8.52 -8.22 -2.01
C LEU A 79 8.62 -7.78 -3.47
N VAL A 80 8.31 -8.66 -4.41
CA VAL A 80 8.34 -8.35 -5.85
C VAL A 80 7.43 -7.17 -6.18
N ARG A 81 6.19 -7.16 -5.67
CA ARG A 81 5.21 -6.10 -5.97
C ARG A 81 5.55 -4.78 -5.31
N VAL A 82 6.02 -4.80 -4.06
CA VAL A 82 6.47 -3.57 -3.38
C VAL A 82 7.71 -2.99 -4.07
N ASN A 83 8.63 -3.85 -4.52
CA ASN A 83 9.79 -3.42 -5.30
C ASN A 83 9.36 -2.80 -6.65
N GLU A 84 8.38 -3.39 -7.32
CA GLU A 84 7.81 -2.81 -8.55
C GLU A 84 7.12 -1.46 -8.29
N LEU A 85 6.32 -1.34 -7.23
CA LEU A 85 5.69 -0.07 -6.80
C LEU A 85 6.73 0.99 -6.45
N ARG A 86 7.89 0.58 -5.91
CA ARG A 86 9.03 1.44 -5.64
C ARG A 86 9.64 2.02 -6.92
N GLU A 87 9.82 1.19 -7.94
CA GLU A 87 10.33 1.65 -9.25
C GLU A 87 9.31 2.57 -9.94
N ARG A 88 8.01 2.25 -9.82
CA ARG A 88 6.91 3.04 -10.38
C ARG A 88 6.50 4.25 -9.54
N PHE A 89 7.16 4.50 -8.41
CA PHE A 89 6.70 5.45 -7.39
C PHE A 89 6.46 6.88 -7.93
N GLY A 90 7.29 7.31 -8.89
CA GLY A 90 7.14 8.62 -9.55
C GLY A 90 5.85 8.76 -10.37
N CYS A 91 5.29 7.65 -10.84
CA CYS A 91 4.09 7.58 -11.67
C CYS A 91 2.79 7.35 -10.87
N LEU A 92 2.90 7.13 -9.55
CA LEU A 92 1.72 6.94 -8.69
C LEU A 92 0.95 8.26 -8.52
N SER A 93 -0.36 8.19 -8.71
CA SER A 93 -1.31 9.23 -8.32
C SER A 93 -1.35 9.41 -6.80
N PHE A 94 -1.94 10.50 -6.32
CA PHE A 94 -2.07 10.74 -4.88
C PHE A 94 -2.87 9.63 -4.17
N GLY A 95 -3.98 9.19 -4.78
CA GLY A 95 -4.80 8.10 -4.24
C GLY A 95 -4.00 6.80 -4.10
N GLU A 96 -3.25 6.44 -5.13
CA GLU A 96 -2.38 5.25 -5.13
C GLU A 96 -1.24 5.35 -4.10
N VAL A 97 -0.71 6.56 -3.84
CA VAL A 97 0.28 6.77 -2.76
C VAL A 97 -0.35 6.55 -1.39
N VAL A 98 -1.58 7.02 -1.16
CA VAL A 98 -2.29 6.81 0.11
C VAL A 98 -2.56 5.32 0.33
N GLU A 99 -2.99 4.61 -0.72
CA GLU A 99 -3.22 3.17 -0.69
C GLU A 99 -1.92 2.39 -0.45
N LEU A 100 -0.81 2.79 -1.09
CA LEU A 100 0.51 2.23 -0.82
C LEU A 100 0.91 2.40 0.65
N VAL A 101 0.71 3.57 1.24
CA VAL A 101 0.98 3.81 2.68
C VAL A 101 0.14 2.88 3.55
N TYR A 102 -1.13 2.71 3.22
CA TYR A 102 -2.02 1.78 3.92
C TYR A 102 -1.50 0.35 3.86
N VAL A 103 -1.14 -0.14 2.67
CA VAL A 103 -0.57 -1.48 2.44
C VAL A 103 0.72 -1.67 3.24
N LEU A 104 1.65 -0.70 3.21
CA LEU A 104 2.93 -0.79 3.95
C LEU A 104 2.72 -0.81 5.46
N ASN A 105 1.77 -0.02 5.98
CA ASN A 105 1.44 -0.05 7.40
C ASN A 105 0.78 -1.37 7.84
N ARG A 106 0.00 -2.01 6.96
CA ARG A 106 -0.53 -3.37 7.23
C ARG A 106 0.57 -4.41 7.24
N LEU A 107 1.48 -4.36 6.27
CA LEU A 107 2.62 -5.26 6.21
C LEU A 107 3.49 -5.17 7.48
N GLU A 108 3.72 -3.96 8.01
CA GLU A 108 4.46 -3.79 9.26
C GLU A 108 3.75 -4.40 10.48
N LYS A 109 2.42 -4.36 10.53
CA LYS A 109 1.67 -5.03 11.61
C LYS A 109 1.84 -6.54 11.58
N CYS A 110 2.15 -7.11 10.41
CA CYS A 110 2.43 -8.54 10.26
C CYS A 110 3.89 -8.89 10.63
N LYS A 111 4.73 -7.91 10.98
CA LYS A 111 6.18 -8.12 11.13
C LYS A 111 6.52 -9.18 12.18
N GLU A 112 5.87 -9.15 13.34
CA GLU A 112 6.10 -10.13 14.41
C GLU A 112 5.73 -11.54 13.95
N THR A 113 4.54 -11.71 13.35
CA THR A 113 4.11 -12.96 12.73
C THR A 113 5.10 -13.47 11.68
N VAL A 114 5.59 -12.58 10.82
CA VAL A 114 6.57 -12.94 9.78
C VAL A 114 7.90 -13.36 10.39
N GLU A 115 8.32 -12.74 11.49
CA GLU A 115 9.54 -13.11 12.21
C GLU A 115 9.41 -14.45 12.94
N GLU A 116 8.22 -14.79 13.46
CA GLU A 116 7.93 -16.06 14.11
C GLU A 116 7.80 -17.23 13.12
N VAL A 117 7.11 -17.02 11.99
CA VAL A 117 6.86 -18.07 11.00
C VAL A 117 8.10 -18.36 10.15
N VAL A 118 8.89 -17.34 9.82
CA VAL A 118 9.97 -17.47 8.83
C VAL A 118 11.32 -17.72 9.50
N VAL A 119 11.68 -18.99 9.63
CA VAL A 119 12.96 -19.43 10.21
C VAL A 119 14.18 -18.91 9.42
N VAL A 120 15.32 -18.80 10.12
CA VAL A 120 16.66 -18.28 9.74
C VAL A 120 17.09 -18.43 8.27
N VAL A 121 16.69 -19.49 7.58
CA VAL A 121 17.09 -19.80 6.18
C VAL A 121 16.62 -18.72 5.18
N VAL A 122 15.66 -17.88 5.56
CA VAL A 122 15.05 -16.85 4.70
C VAL A 122 15.37 -15.42 5.16
N ALA A 123 16.30 -15.26 6.12
CA ALA A 123 16.62 -13.98 6.75
C ALA A 123 17.02 -12.86 5.76
N GLU A 124 17.73 -13.17 4.68
CA GLU A 124 18.18 -12.17 3.70
C GLU A 124 17.00 -11.54 2.94
N LYS A 125 16.05 -12.34 2.45
CA LYS A 125 14.88 -11.80 1.74
C LYS A 125 13.95 -11.03 2.68
N ARG A 126 13.82 -11.48 3.93
CA ARG A 126 13.09 -10.73 4.97
C ARG A 126 13.75 -9.37 5.20
N ARG A 127 15.07 -9.34 5.30
CA ARG A 127 15.84 -8.09 5.41
C ARG A 127 15.62 -7.19 4.19
N LEU A 128 15.72 -7.75 2.98
CA LEU A 128 15.46 -7.01 1.73
C LEU A 128 14.04 -6.42 1.71
N LEU A 129 13.03 -7.17 2.14
CA LEU A 129 11.66 -6.67 2.26
C LEU A 129 11.58 -5.46 3.18
N TRP A 130 12.12 -5.56 4.39
CA TRP A 130 12.08 -4.44 5.34
C TRP A 130 12.92 -3.25 4.89
N ASP A 131 14.02 -3.48 4.16
CA ASP A 131 14.82 -2.43 3.53
C ASP A 131 14.03 -1.70 2.44
N VAL A 132 13.33 -2.43 1.57
CA VAL A 132 12.46 -1.86 0.52
C VAL A 132 11.29 -1.09 1.15
N VAL A 133 10.62 -1.64 2.16
CA VAL A 133 9.50 -0.98 2.87
C VAL A 133 9.96 0.35 3.45
N ARG A 134 11.11 0.37 4.13
CA ARG A 134 11.72 1.59 4.68
C ARG A 134 12.03 2.62 3.58
N GLU A 135 12.64 2.19 2.48
CA GLU A 135 12.98 3.08 1.36
C GLU A 135 11.72 3.71 0.73
N VAL A 136 10.66 2.93 0.54
CA VAL A 136 9.39 3.42 -0.02
C VAL A 136 8.74 4.41 0.93
N LYS A 137 8.76 4.16 2.25
CA LYS A 137 8.25 5.13 3.24
C LYS A 137 9.00 6.46 3.21
N GLU A 138 10.32 6.44 3.12
CA GLU A 138 11.10 7.67 2.96
C GLU A 138 10.75 8.43 1.67
N LYS A 139 10.47 7.71 0.57
CA LYS A 139 10.01 8.30 -0.70
C LYS A 139 8.63 8.95 -0.55
N VAL A 140 7.71 8.32 0.19
CA VAL A 140 6.39 8.88 0.53
C VAL A 140 6.54 10.18 1.31
N GLU A 141 7.30 10.18 2.40
CA GLU A 141 7.50 11.36 3.23
C GLU A 141 8.04 12.54 2.40
N LYS A 142 9.08 12.28 1.58
CA LYS A 142 9.65 13.29 0.67
C LYS A 142 8.63 13.83 -0.34
N LYS A 143 7.70 13.00 -0.84
CA LYS A 143 6.64 13.42 -1.79
C LYS A 143 5.59 14.27 -1.07
N VAL A 144 5.17 13.87 0.14
CA VAL A 144 4.20 14.61 0.96
C VAL A 144 4.73 15.99 1.34
N PHE A 145 5.97 16.10 1.83
CA PHE A 145 6.56 17.41 2.16
C PHE A 145 6.68 18.35 0.94
N ARG A 146 6.92 17.81 -0.26
CA ARG A 146 6.94 18.61 -1.50
C ARG A 146 5.55 19.07 -1.92
N GLU A 147 4.52 18.25 -1.72
CA GLU A 147 3.12 18.60 -2.00
C GLU A 147 2.61 19.67 -1.01
N GLU A 148 2.89 19.52 0.28
CA GLU A 148 2.54 20.49 1.33
C GLU A 148 3.23 21.85 1.11
N GLY A 149 4.50 21.86 0.67
CA GLY A 149 5.19 23.09 0.31
C GLY A 149 4.56 23.81 -0.90
N LYS A 150 3.96 23.07 -1.83
CA LYS A 150 3.24 23.63 -2.99
C LYS A 150 1.86 24.16 -2.60
N THR A 151 1.12 23.47 -1.71
CA THR A 151 -0.17 23.98 -1.22
C THR A 151 0.02 25.23 -0.37
N MET A 152 1.04 25.29 0.48
CA MET A 152 1.38 26.48 1.26
C MET A 152 1.82 27.67 0.38
N ARG A 153 2.53 27.42 -0.73
CA ARG A 153 2.84 28.47 -1.73
C ARG A 153 1.60 28.96 -2.49
N ARG A 154 0.66 28.07 -2.84
CA ARG A 154 -0.63 28.46 -3.44
C ARG A 154 -1.47 29.28 -2.47
N GLN A 155 -1.43 28.97 -1.16
CA GLN A 155 -2.17 29.72 -0.15
C GLN A 155 -1.59 31.12 0.09
N ARG A 156 -0.25 31.29 0.03
CA ARG A 156 0.38 32.64 0.09
C ARG A 156 0.10 33.51 -1.14
N HIS A 157 -0.24 32.90 -2.28
CA HIS A 157 -0.69 33.64 -3.48
C HIS A 157 -2.20 33.85 -3.55
N ARG A 158 -2.94 33.55 -2.48
CA ARG A 158 -4.27 34.12 -2.26
C ARG A 158 -4.11 35.28 -1.30
N THR A 159 -3.39 36.31 -1.75
CA THR A 159 -3.51 37.64 -1.15
C THR A 159 -4.96 38.05 -1.28
N THR A 160 -5.69 37.94 -0.18
CA THR A 160 -6.95 38.63 0.07
C THR A 160 -6.70 40.12 -0.04
N LYS A 161 -6.66 40.64 -1.27
CA LYS A 161 -7.14 42.00 -1.54
C LYS A 161 -8.65 41.90 -1.54
N SER A 162 -9.23 42.15 -0.37
CA SER A 162 -10.60 42.62 -0.28
C SER A 162 -10.62 44.01 -0.92
N GLU A 163 -10.79 44.06 -2.24
CA GLU A 163 -11.28 45.26 -2.90
C GLU A 163 -12.78 45.31 -2.59
N ARG A 164 -13.15 46.22 -1.70
CA ARG A 164 -14.52 46.69 -1.59
C ARG A 164 -14.98 47.01 -3.01
N PHE A 165 -16.11 46.43 -3.41
CA PHE A 165 -16.79 46.78 -4.64
C PHE A 165 -17.16 48.27 -4.58
N GLU A 166 -16.27 49.13 -5.07
CA GLU A 166 -16.61 50.49 -5.44
C GLU A 166 -17.32 50.39 -6.80
N PHE A 167 -18.63 50.63 -6.76
CA PHE A 167 -19.48 50.77 -7.92
C PHE A 167 -18.84 51.73 -8.93
N PRO A 168 -18.54 51.30 -10.16
CA PRO A 168 -18.33 52.24 -11.24
C PRO A 168 -19.69 52.84 -11.58
N THR A 169 -19.85 54.14 -11.33
CA THR A 169 -20.84 55.00 -12.00
C THR A 169 -20.67 54.86 -13.51
N LEU A 170 -21.31 53.85 -14.08
CA LEU A 170 -21.60 53.77 -15.49
C LEU A 170 -23.08 54.08 -15.64
N LEU A 171 -23.33 55.27 -16.19
CA LEU A 171 -24.56 55.65 -16.88
C LEU A 171 -24.97 54.50 -17.81
N ILE A 172 -25.97 53.72 -17.39
CA ILE A 172 -26.71 52.83 -18.26
C ILE A 172 -28.14 53.36 -18.25
N ASP A 173 -28.50 53.88 -19.42
CA ASP A 173 -29.82 54.39 -19.74
C ASP A 173 -30.93 53.41 -19.39
N SER A 174 -32.08 54.02 -19.10
CA SER A 174 -33.38 53.46 -18.77
C SER A 174 -33.83 52.24 -19.58
N LEU A 175 -34.62 51.39 -18.89
CA LEU A 175 -35.52 50.32 -19.35
C LEU A 175 -34.93 48.91 -19.43
N ASP A 176 -34.97 48.20 -18.29
CA ASP A 176 -35.81 46.99 -18.16
C ASP A 176 -35.78 46.45 -16.73
N LEU A 177 -36.68 46.97 -15.89
CA LEU A 177 -36.98 46.38 -14.58
C LEU A 177 -37.85 45.14 -14.80
N VAL A 178 -37.21 43.96 -14.77
CA VAL A 178 -37.94 42.70 -14.69
C VAL A 178 -38.61 42.61 -13.31
N ARG A 179 -39.92 42.84 -13.30
CA ARG A 179 -40.82 42.70 -12.16
C ARG A 179 -41.15 41.23 -11.95
N PHE A 180 -40.73 40.65 -10.82
CA PHE A 180 -41.20 39.32 -10.41
C PHE A 180 -42.57 39.43 -9.71
N PRO A 181 -43.61 38.72 -10.15
CA PRO A 181 -44.89 38.70 -9.47
C PRO A 181 -44.86 37.66 -8.34
N SER A 182 -45.04 38.14 -7.10
CA SER A 182 -45.50 37.32 -5.98
C SER A 182 -47.02 37.28 -5.97
N ALA A 183 -47.60 36.09 -6.13
CA ALA A 183 -48.92 35.64 -5.65
C ALA A 183 -49.02 34.13 -5.96
N ARG A 184 -49.59 33.25 -5.12
CA ARG A 184 -50.89 33.38 -4.47
C ARG A 184 -50.97 32.63 -3.13
N LEU A 185 -51.77 33.24 -2.26
CA LEU A 185 -52.49 32.70 -1.12
C LEU A 185 -53.26 31.40 -1.46
N LEU A 186 -53.21 30.43 -0.55
CA LEU A 186 -54.37 29.78 0.06
C LEU A 186 -54.06 29.53 1.54
#